data_AF-A0A2U2AKI5-F1
#
_entry.id   AF-A0A2U2AKI5-F1
#
_cell.length_a   1.000
_cell.length_b   1.000
_cell.length_c   1.000
_cell.angle_alpha   90.00
_cell.angle_beta   90.00
_cell.angle_gamma   90.00
#
_symmetry.space_group_name_H-M   'P 1'
#
loop_
_entity.id
_entity.type
_entity.pdbx_description
1 polymer ?
#
loop_
_entity_poly.entity_id
_entity_poly.type
_entity_poly.pdbx_seq_one_letter_code
_entity_poly.pdbx_strand_id
1 'polypeptide(L)' 'MSKQYGVRMTLPPHATFMRENLLGPDFKAERWFESEEARQKFLDSYQKDFIYYRVGDRPRYQYELIEK' A
#
# COMPACT_ATOMS: atom_id res chain seq x y z
N MET A 1 -3.03 22.38 6.75
CA MET A 1 -1.78 21.60 6.82
C MET A 1 -1.55 20.96 5.45
N SER A 2 -0.41 21.20 4.80
CA SER A 2 -0.11 20.57 3.51
C SER A 2 0.38 19.14 3.75
N LYS A 3 -0.20 18.15 3.07
CA LYS A 3 0.25 16.76 3.17
C LYS A 3 1.49 16.57 2.29
N GLN A 4 2.66 16.57 2.91
CA GLN A 4 3.96 16.51 2.22
C GLN A 4 4.55 15.10 2.16
N TYR A 5 4.09 14.19 3.02
CA TYR A 5 4.61 12.84 3.11
C TYR A 5 3.63 11.85 2.48
N GLY A 6 4.07 11.05 1.53
CA GLY A 6 3.23 10.08 0.84
C GLY A 6 3.78 8.67 0.85
N VAL A 7 2.90 7.72 0.58
CA VAL A 7 3.22 6.32 0.30
C VAL A 7 2.49 5.93 -0.98
N ARG A 8 3.25 5.46 -1.97
CA ARG A 8 2.71 4.81 -3.16
C ARG A 8 2.72 3.30 -2.95
N MET A 9 1.58 2.67 -3.22
CA MET A 9 1.36 1.24 -3.14
C MET A 9 1.15 0.70 -4.55
N THR A 10 1.98 -0.27 -4.93
CA THR A 10 1.90 -0.98 -6.21
C THR A 10 1.83 -2.48 -5.96
N LEU A 11 1.47 -3.25 -6.99
CA LEU A 11 1.50 -4.71 -6.90
C LEU A 11 2.86 -5.25 -7.35
N PRO A 12 3.41 -6.27 -6.66
CA PRO A 12 4.61 -6.93 -7.11
C PRO A 12 4.38 -7.66 -8.44
N PRO A 13 5.44 -7.87 -9.23
CA PRO A 13 5.35 -8.65 -10.46
C PRO A 13 4.70 -10.01 -10.21
N HIS A 14 3.79 -10.41 -11.11
CA HIS A 14 3.05 -11.68 -11.05
C HIS A 14 2.15 -11.85 -9.81
N ALA A 15 1.80 -10.78 -9.10
CA ALA A 15 0.81 -10.87 -8.03
C ALA A 15 -0.54 -11.33 -8.59
N THR A 16 -1.23 -12.23 -7.86
CA THR A 16 -2.56 -12.70 -8.26
C THR A 16 -3.53 -11.56 -8.55
N PHE A 17 -3.44 -10.47 -7.76
CA PHE A 17 -4.29 -9.29 -7.90
C PHE A 17 -4.02 -8.43 -9.14
N MET A 18 -2.93 -8.67 -9.88
CA MET A 18 -2.67 -8.00 -11.16
C MET A 18 -3.58 -8.48 -12.29
N ARG A 19 -4.30 -9.59 -12.11
CA ARG A 19 -5.26 -10.06 -13.12
C ARG A 19 -6.27 -8.96 -13.44
N GLU A 20 -6.64 -8.87 -14.71
CA GLU A 20 -7.52 -7.80 -15.23
C GLU A 20 -8.88 -7.75 -14.53
N ASN A 21 -9.38 -8.89 -14.07
CA ASN A 21 -10.65 -8.99 -13.35
C ASN A 21 -10.54 -8.67 -11.84
N LEU A 22 -9.37 -8.24 -11.36
CA LEU A 22 -9.13 -7.86 -9.97
C LEU A 22 -8.74 -6.37 -9.88
N LEU A 23 -7.48 -6.05 -9.55
CA LEU A 23 -6.99 -4.68 -9.49
C LEU A 23 -6.35 -4.24 -10.80
N GLY A 24 -5.94 -5.20 -11.63
CA GLY A 24 -5.27 -4.96 -12.91
C GLY A 24 -3.77 -4.70 -12.80
N PRO A 25 -3.07 -4.73 -13.95
CA PRO A 25 -1.62 -4.59 -14.02
C PRO A 25 -1.12 -3.18 -13.67
N ASP A 26 -1.97 -2.16 -13.89
CA ASP A 26 -1.62 -0.76 -13.68
C ASP A 26 -2.04 -0.21 -12.31
N PHE A 27 -2.38 -1.09 -11.37
CA PHE A 27 -2.82 -0.68 -10.05
C PHE A 27 -1.76 0.16 -9.34
N LYS A 28 -2.16 1.37 -8.95
CA LYS A 28 -1.40 2.29 -8.13
C LYS A 28 -2.35 2.97 -7.15
N ALA A 29 -1.98 2.98 -5.89
CA ALA A 29 -2.69 3.73 -4.87
C ALA A 29 -1.71 4.65 -4.13
N GLU A 30 -2.11 5.89 -3.87
CA GLU A 30 -1.29 6.85 -3.15
C GLU A 30 -2.02 7.31 -1.89
N ARG A 31 -1.28 7.40 -0.78
CA ARG A 31 -1.80 7.92 0.47
C ARG A 31 -0.87 8.97 1.04
N TRP A 32 -1.43 10.15 1.29
CA TRP A 32 -0.70 11.32 1.76
C TRP A 32 -1.03 11.63 3.22
N PHE A 33 -0.01 12.07 3.95
CA PHE A 33 0.03 12.30 5.39
C PHE A 33 0.59 13.68 5.70
N GLU A 34 0.21 14.21 6.86
CA GLU A 34 0.66 15.52 7.33
C GLU A 34 2.05 15.47 7.97
N SER A 35 2.44 14.33 8.54
CA SER A 35 3.76 14.11 9.14
C SER A 35 4.37 12.76 8.74
N GLU A 36 5.68 12.65 8.88
CA GLU A 36 6.41 11.41 8.71
C GLU A 36 5.99 10.35 9.74
N GLU A 37 5.70 10.73 10.99
CA GLU A 37 5.26 9.75 11.99
C GLU A 37 3.88 9.16 11.65
N ALA A 38 2.99 9.98 11.08
CA ALA A 38 1.69 9.49 10.60
C ALA A 38 1.85 8.51 9.44
N ARG A 39 2.79 8.77 8.52
CA ARG A 39 3.18 7.86 7.43
C ARG A 39 3.70 6.53 8.00
N GLN A 40 4.62 6.58 8.96
CA GLN A 40 5.21 5.38 9.54
C GLN A 40 4.19 4.54 10.30
N LYS A 41 3.33 5.16 11.11
CA LYS A 41 2.23 4.45 11.81
C LYS A 41 1.29 3.73 10.83
N PHE A 42 1.04 4.33 9.67
CA PHE A 42 0.27 3.65 8.62
C PHE A 42 1.03 2.43 8.10
N LEU A 43 2.31 2.54 7.76
CA LEU A 43 3.10 1.40 7.27
C LEU A 43 3.14 0.26 8.29
N ASP A 44 3.41 0.56 9.56
CA ASP A 44 3.53 -0.43 10.63
C ASP A 44 2.21 -1.18 10.88
N SER A 45 1.08 -0.49 10.75
CA SER A 45 -0.25 -1.11 10.91
C SER A 45 -0.69 -1.89 9.68
N TYR A 46 -0.43 -1.36 8.48
CA TYR A 46 -0.93 -1.91 7.23
C TYR A 46 -0.12 -3.12 6.73
N GLN A 47 1.16 -3.21 7.10
CA GLN A 47 2.01 -4.35 6.78
C GLN A 47 1.73 -5.57 7.68
N LYS A 48 1.23 -5.38 8.89
CA LYS A 48 0.89 -6.51 9.78
C LYS A 48 -0.32 -7.28 9.24
N ASP A 49 -0.20 -8.61 9.19
CA ASP A 49 -1.33 -9.49 8.92
C ASP A 49 -2.26 -9.46 10.14
N PHE A 50 -3.55 -9.21 9.91
CA PHE A 50 -4.54 -9.35 10.96
C PHE A 50 -4.80 -10.85 11.18
N ILE A 51 -5.01 -11.24 12.44
CA ILE A 51 -5.08 -12.65 12.88
C ILE A 51 -6.14 -13.50 12.17
N TYR A 52 -7.14 -12.87 11.54
CA TYR A 52 -8.21 -13.56 10.82
C TYR A 52 -8.02 -13.61 9.31
N TYR A 53 -7.00 -12.96 8.75
CA TYR A 53 -6.71 -13.06 7.32
C TYR A 53 -5.90 -14.31 7.01
N ARG A 54 -6.29 -15.01 5.94
CA ARG A 54 -5.49 -16.06 5.35
C ARG A 54 -4.45 -15.47 4.40
N VAL A 55 -3.40 -16.24 4.16
CA VAL A 55 -2.43 -15.92 3.11
C VAL A 55 -3.17 -15.88 1.77
N GLY A 56 -3.23 -14.71 1.16
CA GLY A 56 -3.89 -14.48 -0.13
C GLY A 56 -5.21 -13.70 -0.06
N ASP A 57 -5.79 -13.49 1.13
CA ASP A 57 -7.02 -12.70 1.28
C ASP A 57 -6.81 -11.22 0.94
N ARG A 58 -5.59 -10.72 1.11
CA ARG A 58 -5.18 -9.36 0.77
C ARG A 58 -4.05 -9.35 -0.25
N PRO A 59 -4.05 -8.38 -1.18
CA PRO A 59 -2.89 -8.12 -2.01
C PRO A 59 -1.68 -7.78 -1.15
N ARG A 60 -0.52 -8.33 -1.51
CA ARG A 60 0.77 -7.86 -0.99
C ARG A 60 1.19 -6.67 -1.83
N TYR A 61 1.30 -5.50 -1.23
CA TYR A 61 1.76 -4.30 -1.91
C TYR A 61 3.27 -4.13 -1.79
N GLN A 62 3.89 -3.51 -2.79
CA GLN A 62 5.18 -2.85 -2.68
C GLN A 62 4.93 -1.40 -2.30
N TYR A 63 5.65 -0.91 -1.29
CA TYR A 63 5.50 0.43 -0.74
C TYR A 63 6.71 1.27 -1.16
N GLU A 64 6.44 2.42 -1.78
CA GLU A 64 7.43 3.43 -2.14
C GLU A 64 7.11 4.70 -1.33
N LEU A 65 8.12 5.24 -0.64
CA LEU A 65 7.99 6.52 0.06
C LEU A 65 8.11 7.64 -0.96
N ILE A 66 7.14 8.54 -0.98
CA ILE A 66 7.13 9.71 -1.86
C ILE A 66 6.98 10.98 -1.03
N GLU A 67 7.54 12.08 -1.52
CA GLU A 67 7.52 13.37 -0.84
C GLU A 67 7.17 14.47 -1.86
N LYS A 68 6.61 15.57 -1.39
CA LYS A 68 6.08 16.66 -2.23
C LYS A 68 6.89 17.94 -2.10
#